data_AF-W6UCX7-F1
#
_entry.id   AF-W6UCX7-F1
#
_cell.length_a   1.000
_cell.length_b   1.000
_cell.length_c   1.000
_cell.angle_alpha   90.00
_cell.angle_beta   90.00
_cell.angle_gamma   90.00
#
_symmetry.space_group_name_H-M   'P 1'
#
loop_
_entity.id
_entity.type
_entity.pdbx_description
1 polymer ?
#
loop_
_entity_poly.entity_id
_entity_poly.type
_entity_poly.pdbx_seq_one_letter_code
_entity_poly.pdbx_strand_id
1 'polypeptide(L)'
;MDFVNHFLSEDICLRNSTQFLMCPPCKAKGCRFRRLNTSCGDIVWSYFFDNPASVFLAFIAPIFGMLCLRLWMRQQSTLECRWHMQNFKAAKEPARRQFLERLNQEDHSLSNNAGLPLWSFRVPVLTFTWFITAVLTTDRRITCHHGLAQDANVPMGEISLSIGLELITDIIPPRLEVYFMQSESKFCNEFALFLAFGVKTLFNAVCVCILSTIYRAWIRWSTKLEYHPTQDQQEQTILMKSCLMEFINVFLSLFTAILFRALNYGYPGQNSTIFEPLEWPVWTGLFGIFYEIYIKCTVIVFVKTATDWLP
;
A
#
# COMPACT_ATOMS: atom_id res chain seq x y z
N MET A 1 -23.03 17.71 15.40
CA MET A 1 -23.05 16.26 15.06
C MET A 1 -22.69 15.39 16.27
N ASP A 2 -22.24 15.96 17.39
CA ASP A 2 -21.73 15.22 18.56
C ASP A 2 -22.80 14.45 19.36
N PHE A 3 -24.06 14.91 19.35
CA PHE A 3 -25.14 14.29 20.11
C PHE A 3 -25.70 13.01 19.47
N VAL A 4 -25.54 12.85 18.15
CA VAL A 4 -26.16 11.75 17.39
C VAL A 4 -25.35 10.45 17.51
N ASN A 5 -24.01 10.54 17.61
CA ASN A 5 -23.15 9.36 17.61
C ASN A 5 -23.05 8.66 18.99
N HIS A 6 -23.11 9.41 20.10
CA HIS A 6 -23.20 8.82 21.43
C HIS A 6 -24.49 8.00 21.56
N PHE A 7 -25.61 8.57 21.11
CA PHE A 7 -26.91 7.92 21.09
C PHE A 7 -26.91 6.63 20.24
N LEU A 8 -26.25 6.64 19.08
CA LEU A 8 -26.16 5.46 18.20
C LEU A 8 -25.39 4.29 18.84
N SER A 9 -24.25 4.56 19.47
CA SER A 9 -23.46 3.50 20.13
C SER A 9 -24.20 2.89 21.32
N GLU A 10 -24.90 3.74 22.08
CA GLU A 10 -25.70 3.35 23.23
C GLU A 10 -26.90 2.52 22.79
N ASP A 11 -27.62 2.95 21.75
CA ASP A 11 -28.74 2.20 21.14
C ASP A 11 -28.33 0.79 20.71
N ILE A 12 -27.16 0.62 20.13
CA ILE A 12 -26.72 -0.70 19.63
C ILE A 12 -26.28 -1.63 20.78
N CYS A 13 -25.66 -1.07 21.82
CA CYS A 13 -25.20 -1.80 23.00
C CYS A 13 -26.33 -2.15 23.99
N LEU A 14 -27.48 -1.49 23.90
CA LEU A 14 -28.61 -1.74 24.79
C LEU A 14 -29.20 -3.15 24.63
N ARG A 15 -29.70 -3.72 25.74
CA ARG A 15 -30.33 -5.05 25.77
C ARG A 15 -31.59 -5.15 24.89
N ASN A 16 -32.29 -4.03 24.69
CA ASN A 16 -33.46 -3.94 23.79
C ASN A 16 -33.10 -4.22 22.33
N SER A 17 -31.85 -3.99 21.93
CA SER A 17 -31.36 -4.23 20.57
C SER A 17 -31.04 -5.69 20.25
N THR A 18 -31.31 -6.60 21.21
CA THR A 18 -31.23 -8.05 20.98
C THR A 18 -32.32 -8.59 20.05
N GLN A 19 -33.39 -7.82 19.82
CA GLN A 19 -34.47 -8.16 18.89
C GLN A 19 -34.03 -8.06 17.42
N PHE A 20 -32.98 -7.31 17.12
CA PHE A 20 -32.47 -7.13 15.77
C PHE A 20 -31.46 -8.24 15.43
N LEU A 21 -31.87 -9.14 14.55
CA LEU A 21 -31.00 -10.14 13.92
C LEU A 21 -30.46 -9.60 12.60
N MET A 22 -29.16 -9.76 12.41
CA MET A 22 -28.48 -9.53 11.14
C MET A 22 -28.49 -10.81 10.31
N CYS A 23 -28.44 -10.63 8.99
CA CYS A 23 -28.19 -11.71 8.06
C CYS A 23 -26.82 -12.38 8.34
N PRO A 24 -26.68 -13.68 7.99
CA PRO A 24 -25.42 -14.36 8.09
C PRO A 24 -24.49 -13.93 6.95
N PRO A 25 -23.19 -13.70 7.24
CA PRO A 25 -22.24 -13.19 6.25
C PRO A 25 -21.89 -14.19 5.14
N CYS A 26 -22.35 -15.43 5.25
CA CYS A 26 -22.13 -16.47 4.27
C CYS A 26 -23.39 -17.29 4.00
N LYS A 27 -23.57 -17.74 2.76
CA LYS A 27 -24.68 -18.61 2.34
C LYS A 27 -24.47 -20.09 2.68
N ALA A 28 -23.28 -20.46 3.16
CA ALA A 28 -22.91 -21.85 3.41
C ALA A 28 -23.63 -22.45 4.64
N LYS A 29 -23.86 -23.77 4.60
CA LYS A 29 -24.43 -24.53 5.74
C LYS A 29 -23.43 -24.52 6.90
N GLY A 30 -23.67 -23.66 7.89
CA GLY A 30 -22.79 -23.49 9.06
C GLY A 30 -22.78 -22.06 9.62
N CYS A 31 -23.03 -21.05 8.79
CA CYS A 31 -23.17 -19.67 9.25
C CYS A 31 -24.47 -19.46 10.03
N ARG A 32 -24.37 -18.84 11.20
CA ARG A 32 -25.51 -18.53 12.08
C ARG A 32 -25.87 -17.05 11.99
N PHE A 33 -27.15 -16.75 12.15
CA PHE A 33 -27.61 -15.38 12.34
C PHE A 33 -26.97 -14.78 13.60
N ARG A 34 -26.54 -13.51 13.50
CA ARG A 34 -25.89 -12.79 14.59
C ARG A 34 -26.82 -11.69 15.11
N ARG A 35 -26.77 -11.42 16.42
CA ARG A 35 -27.54 -10.31 17.03
C ARG A 35 -26.76 -9.02 16.94
N LEU A 36 -27.44 -7.91 16.68
CA LEU A 36 -26.82 -6.57 16.57
C LEU A 36 -25.96 -6.20 17.79
N ASN A 37 -26.43 -6.48 19.01
CA ASN A 37 -25.70 -6.16 20.24
C ASN A 37 -24.33 -6.87 20.37
N THR A 38 -24.13 -8.02 19.69
CA THR A 38 -22.80 -8.68 19.74
C THR A 38 -21.68 -7.86 19.11
N SER A 39 -22.02 -6.85 18.29
CA SER A 39 -21.08 -5.91 17.68
C SER A 39 -20.92 -4.59 18.46
N CYS A 40 -21.36 -4.54 19.73
CA CYS A 40 -21.25 -3.34 20.56
C CYS A 40 -19.79 -2.84 20.71
N GLY A 41 -18.83 -3.74 20.98
CA GLY A 41 -17.42 -3.36 21.13
C GLY A 41 -16.87 -2.67 19.88
N ASP A 42 -17.27 -3.18 18.72
CA ASP A 42 -16.91 -2.72 17.38
C ASP A 42 -17.24 -1.25 17.16
N ILE A 43 -18.45 -0.87 17.58
CA ILE A 43 -18.99 0.47 17.40
C ILE A 43 -18.39 1.44 18.41
N VAL A 44 -18.19 0.99 19.65
CA VAL A 44 -17.51 1.81 20.66
C VAL A 44 -16.09 2.16 20.20
N TRP A 45 -15.36 1.20 19.64
CA TRP A 45 -14.04 1.47 19.06
C TRP A 45 -14.12 2.40 17.85
N SER A 46 -15.06 2.16 16.93
CA SER A 46 -15.26 3.03 15.77
C SER A 46 -15.55 4.48 16.20
N TYR A 47 -16.41 4.67 17.19
CA TYR A 47 -16.73 5.99 17.76
C TYR A 47 -15.53 6.66 18.43
N PHE A 48 -14.69 5.89 19.13
CA PHE A 48 -13.48 6.43 19.76
C PHE A 48 -12.55 7.07 18.72
N PHE A 49 -12.44 6.50 17.52
CA PHE A 49 -11.59 7.02 16.44
C PHE A 49 -12.30 8.04 15.54
N ASP A 50 -13.56 7.80 15.17
CA ASP A 50 -14.41 8.70 14.38
C ASP A 50 -15.05 9.78 15.28
N ASN A 51 -14.24 10.37 16.16
CA ASN A 51 -14.62 11.44 17.06
C ASN A 51 -14.31 12.81 16.43
N PRO A 52 -14.91 13.92 16.89
CA PRO A 52 -14.60 15.26 16.38
C PRO A 52 -13.14 15.68 16.56
N ALA A 53 -12.41 15.11 17.55
CA ALA A 53 -10.99 15.38 17.75
C ALA A 53 -10.13 14.88 16.57
N SER A 54 -10.53 13.82 15.87
CA SER A 54 -9.86 13.35 14.65
C SER A 54 -9.88 14.40 13.54
N VAL A 55 -10.97 15.17 13.43
CA VAL A 55 -11.08 16.29 12.47
C VAL A 55 -10.11 17.40 12.83
N PHE A 56 -10.03 17.79 14.12
CA PHE A 56 -9.04 18.77 14.57
C PHE A 56 -7.61 18.29 14.33
N LEU A 57 -7.34 17.00 14.58
CA LEU A 57 -6.04 16.39 14.32
C LEU A 57 -5.69 16.40 12.83
N ALA A 58 -6.66 16.21 11.94
CA ALA A 58 -6.45 16.31 10.50
C ALA A 58 -6.03 17.72 10.03
N PHE A 59 -6.43 18.78 10.75
CA PHE A 59 -5.93 20.14 10.51
C PHE A 59 -4.56 20.41 11.15
N ILE A 60 -4.32 19.89 12.36
CA ILE A 60 -3.08 20.14 13.11
C ILE A 60 -1.90 19.33 12.54
N ALA A 61 -2.12 18.08 12.15
CA ALA A 61 -1.07 17.18 11.64
C ALA A 61 -0.27 17.74 10.45
N PRO A 62 -0.88 18.29 9.38
CA PRO A 62 -0.11 18.89 8.28
C PRO A 62 0.62 20.16 8.70
N ILE A 63 0.05 20.97 9.60
CA ILE A 63 0.71 22.17 10.14
C ILE A 63 1.95 21.76 10.92
N PHE A 64 1.82 20.77 11.80
CA PHE A 64 2.93 20.21 12.55
C PHE A 64 4.01 19.64 11.62
N GLY A 65 3.62 18.88 10.59
CA GLY A 65 4.55 18.36 9.58
C GLY A 65 5.30 19.46 8.83
N MET A 66 4.62 20.51 8.39
CA MET A 66 5.25 21.67 7.74
C MET A 66 6.21 22.41 8.69
N LEU A 67 5.84 22.60 9.95
CA LEU A 67 6.69 23.23 10.95
C LEU A 67 7.94 22.39 11.21
N CYS A 68 7.81 21.08 11.39
CA CYS A 68 8.93 20.15 11.54
C CYS A 68 9.88 20.23 10.34
N LEU A 69 9.36 20.19 9.10
CA LEU A 69 10.18 20.29 7.89
C LEU A 69 10.90 21.64 7.77
N ARG A 70 10.23 22.75 8.11
CA ARG A 70 10.86 24.08 8.10
C ARG A 70 11.94 24.22 9.16
N LEU A 71 11.67 23.75 10.38
CA LEU A 71 12.64 23.75 11.47
C LEU A 71 13.84 22.86 11.12
N TRP A 72 13.59 21.70 10.53
CA TRP A 72 14.65 20.81 10.04
C TRP A 72 15.53 21.49 9.00
N MET A 73 14.94 22.10 7.96
CA MET A 73 15.71 22.82 6.94
C MET A 73 16.54 23.97 7.53
N ARG A 74 16.01 24.68 8.53
CA ARG A 74 16.76 25.72 9.26
C ARG A 74 17.94 25.15 10.05
N GLN A 75 17.74 24.02 10.73
CA GLN A 75 18.81 23.34 11.47
C GLN A 75 19.89 22.83 10.52
N GLN A 76 19.50 22.24 9.39
CA GLN A 76 20.43 21.78 8.36
C GLN A 76 21.31 22.93 7.85
N SER A 77 20.72 24.07 7.51
CA SER A 77 21.47 25.28 7.11
C SER A 77 22.46 25.76 8.18
N THR A 78 22.05 25.72 9.45
CA THR A 78 22.91 26.13 10.58
C THR A 78 24.10 25.18 10.74
N LEU A 79 23.87 23.88 10.58
CA LEU A 79 24.93 22.86 10.61
C LEU A 79 25.88 22.99 9.41
N GLU A 80 25.35 23.21 8.21
CA GLU A 80 26.16 23.45 7.00
C GLU A 80 27.10 24.66 7.17
N CYS A 81 26.63 25.73 7.84
CA CYS A 81 27.46 26.89 8.16
C CYS A 81 28.49 26.58 9.26
N ARG A 82 28.09 25.93 10.36
CA ARG A 82 29.00 25.59 11.49
C ARG A 82 30.10 24.63 11.08
N TRP A 83 29.81 23.68 10.19
CA TRP A 83 30.77 22.73 9.66
C TRP A 83 31.54 23.26 8.44
N HIS A 84 31.31 24.51 8.01
CA HIS A 84 31.92 25.12 6.83
C HIS A 84 31.75 24.27 5.54
N MET A 85 30.61 23.58 5.40
CA MET A 85 30.34 22.66 4.29
C MET A 85 29.57 23.29 3.11
N GLN A 86 29.39 24.62 3.11
CA GLN A 86 28.59 25.33 2.11
C GLN A 86 29.09 25.12 0.67
N ASN A 87 30.40 25.02 0.48
CA ASN A 87 31.03 24.83 -0.83
C ASN A 87 31.31 23.35 -1.17
N PHE A 88 30.98 22.40 -0.30
CA PHE A 88 31.28 20.99 -0.51
C PHE A 88 30.58 20.43 -1.77
N LYS A 89 29.34 20.87 -2.04
CA LYS A 89 28.61 20.50 -3.26
C LYS A 89 29.19 21.13 -4.54
N ALA A 90 29.94 22.23 -4.41
CA ALA A 90 30.59 22.90 -5.54
C ALA A 90 31.99 22.30 -5.84
N ALA A 91 32.61 21.64 -4.86
CA ALA A 91 33.80 20.83 -5.08
C ALA A 91 33.40 19.62 -5.94
N LYS A 92 33.90 19.57 -7.18
CA LYS A 92 33.55 18.52 -8.14
C LYS A 92 34.10 17.19 -7.64
N GLU A 93 33.23 16.28 -7.21
CA GLU A 93 33.63 14.91 -6.91
C GLU A 93 34.33 14.29 -8.12
N PRO A 94 35.38 13.47 -7.91
CA PRO A 94 36.04 12.80 -9.00
C PRO A 94 35.07 11.86 -9.72
N ALA A 95 35.22 11.78 -11.05
CA ALA A 95 34.43 10.85 -11.84
C ALA A 95 34.73 9.41 -11.40
N ARG A 96 33.69 8.58 -11.36
CA ARG A 96 33.81 7.18 -10.97
C ARG A 96 34.71 6.43 -11.95
N ARG A 97 35.53 5.49 -11.47
CA ARG A 97 36.39 4.64 -12.33
C ARG A 97 35.61 3.93 -13.43
N GLN A 98 34.51 3.27 -13.04
CA GLN A 98 33.62 2.63 -14.01
C GLN A 98 33.14 3.62 -15.06
N PHE A 99 32.90 4.90 -14.70
CA PHE A 99 32.49 5.99 -15.59
C PHE A 99 33.57 6.39 -16.62
N LEU A 100 34.82 6.38 -16.18
CA LEU A 100 35.97 6.69 -17.01
C LEU A 100 36.29 5.53 -17.96
N GLU A 101 36.06 4.29 -17.55
CA GLU A 101 36.33 3.09 -18.36
C GLU A 101 35.48 3.05 -19.64
N ARG A 102 34.16 3.34 -19.60
CA ARG A 102 33.39 3.43 -20.87
C ARG A 102 33.70 4.69 -21.66
N LEU A 103 34.05 5.82 -21.04
CA LEU A 103 34.45 7.01 -21.79
C LEU A 103 35.68 6.71 -22.67
N ASN A 104 36.68 6.03 -22.10
CA ASN A 104 37.86 5.56 -22.85
C ASN A 104 37.50 4.54 -23.94
N GLN A 105 36.36 3.86 -23.82
CA GLN A 105 35.87 2.85 -24.77
C GLN A 105 35.02 3.48 -25.90
N GLU A 106 34.27 4.55 -25.60
CA GLU A 106 33.40 5.27 -26.54
C GLU A 106 34.16 6.28 -27.43
N ASP A 107 35.35 6.74 -27.02
CA ASP A 107 36.25 7.51 -27.91
C ASP A 107 36.64 6.72 -29.18
N HIS A 108 36.41 5.41 -29.22
CA HIS A 108 36.58 4.55 -30.40
C HIS A 108 35.28 4.29 -31.20
N SER A 109 34.11 4.72 -30.74
CA SER A 109 32.82 4.31 -31.33
C SER A 109 31.74 5.41 -31.32
N LEU A 110 32.11 6.68 -31.50
CA LEU A 110 31.11 7.75 -31.57
C LEU A 110 30.42 7.81 -32.94
N SER A 111 29.37 7.01 -33.14
CA SER A 111 28.19 7.39 -33.94
C SER A 111 27.10 6.33 -33.75
N ASN A 112 26.17 6.58 -32.82
CA ASN A 112 24.72 6.51 -33.03
C ASN A 112 23.99 6.37 -31.68
N ASN A 113 23.22 7.42 -31.34
CA ASN A 113 22.09 7.43 -30.40
C ASN A 113 22.40 7.22 -28.91
N ALA A 114 23.09 8.17 -28.27
CA ALA A 114 23.08 8.31 -26.82
C ALA A 114 21.91 9.22 -26.37
N GLY A 115 20.67 8.71 -26.51
CA GLY A 115 19.55 9.26 -25.76
C GLY A 115 19.63 8.74 -24.32
N LEU A 116 19.75 9.64 -23.34
CA LEU A 116 19.70 9.29 -21.92
C LEU A 116 18.49 8.36 -21.66
N PRO A 117 18.67 7.23 -20.95
CA PRO A 117 17.57 6.32 -20.70
C PRO A 117 16.62 6.87 -19.64
N LEU A 118 15.72 7.75 -20.06
CA LEU A 118 14.58 8.25 -19.28
C LEU A 118 13.52 7.16 -19.01
N TRP A 119 13.75 5.92 -19.44
CA TRP A 119 12.81 4.80 -19.31
C TRP A 119 12.62 4.36 -17.86
N SER A 120 13.63 4.51 -16.99
CA SER A 120 13.59 3.95 -15.63
C SER A 120 12.51 4.56 -14.73
N PHE A 121 12.24 5.86 -14.87
CA PHE A 121 11.16 6.54 -14.13
C PHE A 121 9.81 6.47 -14.84
N ARG A 122 9.80 6.47 -16.19
CA ARG A 122 8.54 6.42 -16.96
C ARG A 122 7.79 5.11 -16.76
N VAL A 123 8.50 3.99 -16.65
CA VAL A 123 7.89 2.66 -16.56
C VAL A 123 6.99 2.51 -15.32
N PRO A 124 7.48 2.74 -14.08
CA PRO A 124 6.63 2.60 -12.89
C PRO A 124 5.47 3.59 -12.82
N VAL A 125 5.67 4.83 -13.27
CA VAL A 125 4.63 5.86 -13.27
C VAL A 125 3.56 5.58 -14.32
N LEU A 126 3.95 5.15 -15.53
CA LEU A 126 3.01 4.82 -16.60
C LEU A 126 2.20 3.55 -16.26
N THR A 127 2.81 2.54 -15.63
CA THR A 127 2.07 1.34 -15.18
C THR A 127 1.09 1.65 -14.06
N PHE A 128 1.47 2.49 -13.09
CA PHE A 128 0.58 2.90 -12.00
C PHE A 128 -0.60 3.72 -12.52
N THR A 129 -0.35 4.64 -13.47
CA THR A 129 -1.39 5.44 -14.11
C THR A 129 -2.31 4.58 -14.98
N TRP A 130 -1.77 3.62 -15.74
CA TRP A 130 -2.55 2.65 -16.51
C TRP A 130 -3.40 1.74 -15.64
N PHE A 131 -2.89 1.30 -14.49
CA PHE A 131 -3.65 0.49 -13.53
C PHE A 131 -4.82 1.25 -12.92
N ILE A 132 -4.57 2.45 -12.41
CA ILE A 132 -5.64 3.32 -11.87
C ILE A 132 -6.67 3.61 -12.95
N THR A 133 -6.24 3.88 -14.19
CA THR A 133 -7.16 4.10 -15.32
C THR A 133 -7.96 2.83 -15.62
N ALA A 134 -7.32 1.66 -15.73
CA ALA A 134 -8.00 0.39 -16.03
C ALA A 134 -9.00 -0.04 -14.94
N VAL A 135 -8.69 0.21 -13.67
CA VAL A 135 -9.59 -0.09 -12.53
C VAL A 135 -10.73 0.93 -12.43
N LEU A 136 -10.48 2.21 -12.73
CA LEU A 136 -11.53 3.24 -12.73
C LEU A 136 -12.42 3.17 -13.99
N THR A 137 -11.90 2.69 -15.12
CA THR A 137 -12.65 2.51 -16.37
C THR A 137 -13.21 1.10 -16.51
N THR A 138 -13.79 0.51 -15.45
CA THR A 138 -14.52 -0.78 -15.47
C THR A 138 -15.70 -0.82 -16.46
N ASP A 139 -15.85 0.18 -17.33
CA ASP A 139 -16.69 0.10 -18.50
C ASP A 139 -15.96 -0.69 -19.61
N ARG A 140 -16.53 -1.84 -19.95
CA ARG A 140 -16.01 -2.89 -20.84
C ARG A 140 -15.77 -2.45 -22.31
N ARG A 141 -15.78 -1.15 -22.60
CA ARG A 141 -15.72 -0.56 -23.95
C ARG A 141 -14.40 0.15 -24.29
N ILE A 142 -13.52 0.44 -23.33
CA ILE A 142 -12.35 1.31 -23.57
C ILE A 142 -11.02 0.52 -23.73
N THR A 143 -11.03 -0.81 -23.58
CA THR A 143 -9.82 -1.64 -23.71
C THR A 143 -9.28 -1.76 -25.15
N CYS A 144 -9.95 -1.17 -26.16
CA CYS A 144 -9.58 -1.33 -27.57
C CYS A 144 -8.92 -0.10 -28.23
N HIS A 145 -8.69 1.00 -27.52
CA HIS A 145 -8.07 2.19 -28.11
C HIS A 145 -6.86 2.68 -27.30
N HIS A 146 -5.78 1.89 -27.26
CA HIS A 146 -4.42 2.41 -27.43
C HIS A 146 -3.43 1.25 -27.55
N GLY A 147 -3.47 0.56 -28.70
CA GLY A 147 -2.31 -0.17 -29.16
C GLY A 147 -1.33 0.83 -29.75
N LEU A 148 -0.32 1.26 -29.00
CA LEU A 148 0.91 1.83 -29.55
C LEU A 148 2.08 1.60 -28.59
N ALA A 149 3.15 1.04 -29.16
CA ALA A 149 4.50 0.86 -28.62
C ALA A 149 4.72 -0.32 -27.65
N GLN A 150 4.53 -1.51 -28.19
CA GLN A 150 5.33 -2.68 -27.83
C GLN A 150 6.69 -2.56 -28.55
N ASP A 151 7.55 -1.66 -28.09
CA ASP A 151 8.95 -1.57 -28.51
C ASP A 151 9.81 -1.14 -27.33
N ALA A 152 10.19 -2.14 -26.53
CA ALA A 152 11.47 -2.25 -25.82
C ALA A 152 11.35 -3.42 -24.83
N ASN A 153 12.42 -4.21 -24.72
CA ASN A 153 12.66 -5.18 -23.64
C ASN A 153 12.73 -4.48 -22.27
N VAL A 154 11.61 -3.93 -21.82
CA VAL A 154 11.44 -3.30 -20.53
C VAL A 154 10.82 -4.35 -19.61
N PRO A 155 11.36 -4.56 -18.40
CA PRO A 155 10.75 -5.46 -17.41
C PRO A 155 9.45 -4.86 -16.86
N MET A 156 8.40 -4.81 -17.68
CA MET A 156 7.02 -4.48 -17.30
C MET A 156 6.36 -5.57 -16.44
N GLY A 157 7.04 -6.72 -16.26
CA GLY A 157 6.55 -7.85 -15.47
C GLY A 157 6.56 -7.61 -13.95
N GLU A 158 7.37 -6.69 -13.44
CA GLU A 158 7.58 -6.56 -11.99
C GLU A 158 6.43 -5.86 -11.25
N ILE A 159 5.78 -4.89 -11.87
CA ILE A 159 4.65 -4.15 -11.27
C ILE A 159 3.34 -4.91 -11.48
N SER A 160 3.23 -5.68 -12.57
CA SER A 160 2.14 -6.65 -12.76
C SER A 160 2.18 -7.75 -11.70
N LEU A 161 3.38 -8.21 -11.31
CA LEU A 161 3.58 -9.17 -10.23
C LEU A 161 3.16 -8.59 -8.87
N SER A 162 3.55 -7.35 -8.54
CA SER A 162 3.16 -6.74 -7.25
C SER A 162 1.66 -6.53 -7.14
N ILE A 163 1.03 -6.01 -8.21
CA ILE A 163 -0.43 -5.83 -8.28
C ILE A 163 -1.15 -7.18 -8.18
N GLY A 164 -0.68 -8.19 -8.93
CA GLY A 164 -1.26 -9.52 -8.90
C GLY A 164 -1.17 -10.16 -7.50
N LEU A 165 -0.03 -10.02 -6.84
CA LEU A 165 0.19 -10.54 -5.49
C LEU A 165 -0.67 -9.82 -4.44
N GLU A 166 -0.83 -8.51 -4.56
CA GLU A 166 -1.70 -7.71 -3.69
C GLU A 166 -3.19 -8.08 -3.91
N LEU A 167 -3.65 -8.22 -5.14
CA LEU A 167 -5.01 -8.68 -5.44
C LEU A 167 -5.28 -10.07 -4.86
N ILE A 168 -4.30 -10.98 -4.94
CA ILE A 168 -4.38 -12.30 -4.30
C ILE A 168 -4.52 -12.14 -2.77
N THR A 169 -3.75 -11.24 -2.15
CA THR A 169 -3.85 -10.97 -0.70
C THR A 169 -5.19 -10.36 -0.27
N ASP A 170 -5.93 -9.70 -1.19
CA ASP A 170 -7.25 -9.14 -0.89
C ASP A 170 -8.40 -10.12 -1.21
N ILE A 171 -8.19 -11.07 -2.13
CA ILE A 171 -9.18 -12.12 -2.49
C ILE A 171 -9.18 -13.30 -1.50
N ILE A 172 -8.01 -13.76 -1.04
CA ILE A 172 -7.88 -14.95 -0.17
C ILE A 172 -8.54 -14.78 1.22
N PRO A 173 -8.38 -13.66 1.94
CA PRO A 173 -8.83 -13.54 3.33
C PRO A 173 -10.34 -13.63 3.54
N PRO A 174 -11.20 -13.00 2.72
CA PRO A 174 -12.65 -13.18 2.84
C PRO A 174 -13.05 -14.65 2.68
N ARG A 175 -12.36 -15.41 1.80
CA ARG A 175 -12.59 -16.85 1.66
C ARG A 175 -12.15 -17.59 2.92
N LEU A 176 -10.97 -17.27 3.43
CA LEU A 176 -10.42 -17.88 4.64
C LEU A 176 -11.30 -17.62 5.87
N GLU A 177 -11.89 -16.43 5.99
CA GLU A 177 -12.85 -16.09 7.03
C GLU A 177 -14.09 -16.97 6.98
N VAL A 178 -14.68 -17.17 5.79
CA VAL A 178 -15.81 -18.09 5.60
C VAL A 178 -15.42 -19.52 5.96
N TYR A 179 -14.22 -19.97 5.60
CA TYR A 179 -13.70 -21.28 6.00
C TYR A 179 -13.58 -21.43 7.52
N PHE A 180 -13.08 -20.41 8.23
CA PHE A 180 -12.99 -20.44 9.69
C PHE A 180 -14.37 -20.37 10.36
N MET A 181 -15.31 -19.59 9.82
CA MET A 181 -16.69 -19.53 10.31
C MET A 181 -17.44 -20.85 10.12
N GLN A 182 -17.08 -21.66 9.11
CA GLN A 182 -17.67 -22.98 8.90
C GLN A 182 -17.00 -24.08 9.75
N SER A 183 -15.87 -23.79 10.40
CA SER A 183 -15.15 -24.77 11.21
C SER A 183 -16.01 -25.34 12.34
N GLU A 184 -15.92 -26.66 12.55
CA GLU A 184 -16.59 -27.34 13.67
C GLU A 184 -15.99 -26.96 15.04
N SER A 185 -14.74 -26.50 15.06
CA SER A 185 -14.09 -26.07 16.29
C SER A 185 -14.67 -24.74 16.78
N LYS A 186 -15.08 -24.70 18.06
CA LYS A 186 -15.62 -23.49 18.69
C LYS A 186 -14.64 -22.32 18.62
N PHE A 187 -13.34 -22.61 18.82
CA PHE A 187 -12.28 -21.61 18.79
C PHE A 187 -12.14 -20.93 17.41
N CYS A 188 -12.01 -21.70 16.32
CA CYS A 188 -11.87 -21.10 14.99
C CYS A 188 -13.13 -20.35 14.55
N ASN A 189 -14.31 -20.81 14.95
CA ASN A 189 -15.57 -20.14 14.65
C ASN A 189 -15.68 -18.78 15.35
N GLU A 190 -15.36 -18.74 16.65
CA GLU A 190 -15.44 -17.52 17.47
C GLU A 190 -14.36 -16.49 17.09
N PHE A 191 -13.14 -16.94 16.79
CA PHE A 191 -12.01 -16.08 16.41
C PHE A 191 -11.78 -15.99 14.90
N ALA A 192 -12.74 -16.40 14.06
CA ALA A 192 -12.60 -16.50 12.60
C ALA A 192 -12.06 -15.21 11.95
N LEU A 193 -12.63 -14.06 12.33
CA LEU A 193 -12.24 -12.73 11.84
C LEU A 193 -10.76 -12.44 12.15
N PHE A 194 -10.35 -12.61 13.41
CA PHE A 194 -8.99 -12.33 13.85
C PHE A 194 -7.96 -13.28 13.23
N LEU A 195 -8.31 -14.57 13.11
CA LEU A 195 -7.46 -15.57 12.46
C LEU A 195 -7.30 -15.28 10.96
N ALA A 196 -8.40 -14.98 10.26
CA ALA A 196 -8.35 -14.62 8.84
C ALA A 196 -7.51 -13.35 8.60
N PHE A 197 -7.70 -12.34 9.45
CA PHE A 197 -6.93 -11.11 9.41
C PHE A 197 -5.44 -11.32 9.73
N GLY A 198 -5.13 -12.17 10.70
CA GLY A 198 -3.75 -12.53 11.05
C GLY A 198 -3.04 -13.22 9.89
N VAL A 199 -3.68 -14.23 9.29
CA VAL A 199 -3.14 -14.94 8.11
C VAL A 199 -2.98 -14.00 6.91
N LYS A 200 -3.96 -13.12 6.66
CA LYS A 200 -3.87 -12.06 5.64
C LYS A 200 -2.61 -11.22 5.83
N THR A 201 -2.44 -10.70 7.03
CA THR A 201 -1.37 -9.75 7.36
C THR A 201 0.00 -10.41 7.23
N LEU A 202 0.13 -11.67 7.68
CA LEU A 202 1.36 -12.45 7.54
C LEU A 202 1.70 -12.73 6.07
N PHE A 203 0.71 -13.17 5.27
CA PHE A 203 0.93 -13.42 3.85
C PHE A 203 1.34 -12.14 3.11
N ASN A 204 0.66 -11.03 3.39
CA ASN A 204 1.01 -9.72 2.84
C ASN A 204 2.44 -9.30 3.21
N ALA A 205 2.85 -9.48 4.47
CA ALA A 205 4.21 -9.16 4.91
C ALA A 205 5.27 -9.98 4.17
N VAL A 206 5.03 -11.28 3.96
CA VAL A 206 5.93 -12.16 3.18
C VAL A 206 6.03 -11.67 1.73
N CYS A 207 4.91 -11.35 1.11
CA CYS A 207 4.85 -10.82 -0.26
C CYS A 207 5.67 -9.54 -0.40
N VAL A 208 5.50 -8.59 0.52
CA VAL A 208 6.25 -7.32 0.55
C VAL A 208 7.76 -7.56 0.70
N CYS A 209 8.18 -8.52 1.52
CA CYS A 209 9.61 -8.85 1.69
C CYS A 209 10.23 -9.42 0.39
N ILE A 210 9.50 -10.30 -0.30
CA ILE A 210 9.91 -10.87 -1.58
C ILE A 210 10.02 -9.76 -2.63
N LEU A 211 8.98 -8.93 -2.77
CA LEU A 211 8.96 -7.79 -3.69
C LEU A 211 10.09 -6.81 -3.41
N SER A 212 10.36 -6.48 -2.14
CA SER A 212 11.48 -5.61 -1.75
C SER A 212 12.83 -6.15 -2.22
N THR A 213 13.01 -7.47 -2.21
CA THR A 213 14.24 -8.11 -2.71
C THR A 213 14.35 -8.03 -4.23
N ILE A 214 13.24 -8.25 -4.94
CA ILE A 214 13.16 -8.08 -6.40
C ILE A 214 13.48 -6.62 -6.78
N TYR A 215 12.87 -5.64 -6.11
CA TYR A 215 13.13 -4.22 -6.36
C TYR A 215 14.59 -3.84 -6.12
N ARG A 216 15.23 -4.34 -5.05
CA ARG A 216 16.68 -4.12 -4.83
C ARG A 216 17.55 -4.71 -5.94
N ALA A 217 17.16 -5.85 -6.52
CA ALA A 217 17.86 -6.42 -7.67
C ALA A 217 17.65 -5.55 -8.92
N TRP A 218 16.41 -5.16 -9.19
CA TRP A 218 16.05 -4.31 -10.32
C TRP A 218 16.71 -2.93 -10.25
N ILE A 219 16.69 -2.26 -9.11
CA ILE A 219 17.33 -0.94 -8.91
C ILE A 219 18.82 -1.02 -9.22
N ARG A 220 19.52 -2.05 -8.72
CA ARG A 220 20.94 -2.27 -9.02
C ARG A 220 21.19 -2.49 -10.50
N TRP A 221 20.33 -3.27 -11.16
CA TRP A 221 20.43 -3.51 -12.60
C TRP A 221 20.15 -2.24 -13.42
N SER A 222 19.04 -1.55 -13.17
CA SER A 222 18.67 -0.29 -13.85
C SER A 222 19.73 0.78 -13.66
N THR A 223 20.27 0.93 -12.46
CA THR A 223 21.28 1.97 -12.18
C THR A 223 22.62 1.67 -12.87
N LYS A 224 23.00 0.39 -13.00
CA LYS A 224 24.19 0.01 -13.79
C LYS A 224 24.05 0.38 -15.28
N LEU A 225 22.82 0.37 -15.81
CA LEU A 225 22.55 0.76 -17.19
C LEU A 225 22.60 2.29 -17.38
N GLU A 226 22.14 3.07 -16.40
CA GLU A 226 22.09 4.55 -16.46
C GLU A 226 23.44 5.26 -16.33
N TYR A 227 24.45 4.57 -15.77
CA TYR A 227 25.85 4.99 -15.82
C TYR A 227 26.12 6.46 -15.44
N HIS A 228 26.03 6.76 -14.14
CA HIS A 228 26.23 8.11 -13.63
C HIS A 228 27.71 8.50 -13.54
N PRO A 229 28.05 9.79 -13.77
CA PRO A 229 29.43 10.27 -13.74
C PRO A 229 30.06 10.30 -12.34
N THR A 230 29.28 10.64 -11.31
CA THR A 230 29.75 10.80 -9.92
C THR A 230 29.17 9.74 -8.98
N GLN A 231 29.78 9.57 -7.81
CA GLN A 231 29.29 8.64 -6.79
C GLN A 231 27.98 9.16 -6.19
N ASP A 232 27.95 10.44 -5.79
CA ASP A 232 26.78 11.08 -5.19
C ASP A 232 25.53 11.01 -6.11
N GLN A 233 25.66 11.30 -7.40
CA GLN A 233 24.52 11.22 -8.33
C GLN A 233 23.92 9.81 -8.46
N GLN A 234 24.77 8.79 -8.42
CA GLN A 234 24.29 7.41 -8.42
C GLN A 234 23.57 7.07 -7.12
N GLU A 235 24.15 7.44 -5.97
CA GLU A 235 23.57 7.16 -4.67
C GLU A 235 22.21 7.86 -4.51
N GLN A 236 22.11 9.13 -4.94
CA GLN A 236 20.85 9.87 -4.97
C GLN A 236 19.82 9.21 -5.90
N THR A 237 20.24 8.71 -7.07
CA THR A 237 19.34 8.01 -8.00
C THR A 237 18.85 6.68 -7.43
N ILE A 238 19.74 5.90 -6.79
CA ILE A 238 19.37 4.65 -6.11
C ILE A 238 18.38 4.95 -4.98
N LEU A 239 18.66 5.97 -4.16
CA LEU A 239 17.82 6.37 -3.04
C LEU A 239 16.42 6.79 -3.53
N MET A 240 16.35 7.64 -4.55
CA MET A 240 15.08 8.08 -5.13
C MET A 240 14.27 6.90 -5.68
N LYS A 241 14.91 5.99 -6.42
CA LYS A 241 14.24 4.78 -6.95
C LYS A 241 13.78 3.84 -5.84
N SER A 242 14.58 3.63 -4.81
CA SER A 242 14.21 2.81 -3.65
C SER A 242 13.00 3.40 -2.93
N CYS A 243 13.04 4.71 -2.66
CA CYS A 243 11.93 5.44 -2.05
C CYS A 243 10.64 5.31 -2.88
N LEU A 244 10.73 5.47 -4.20
CA LEU A 244 9.59 5.37 -5.10
C LEU A 244 9.00 3.95 -5.17
N MET A 245 9.84 2.91 -5.22
CA MET A 245 9.36 1.53 -5.25
C MET A 245 8.70 1.13 -3.92
N GLU A 246 9.27 1.58 -2.79
CA GLU A 246 8.67 1.36 -1.48
C GLU A 246 7.35 2.11 -1.32
N PHE A 247 7.28 3.35 -1.81
CA PHE A 247 6.05 4.12 -1.86
C PHE A 247 4.97 3.40 -2.67
N ILE A 248 5.30 2.91 -3.86
CA ILE A 248 4.33 2.16 -4.69
C ILE A 248 3.84 0.93 -3.93
N ASN A 249 4.73 0.11 -3.39
CA ASN A 249 4.35 -1.14 -2.70
C ASN A 249 3.52 -0.90 -1.42
N VAL A 250 3.75 0.20 -0.70
CA VAL A 250 2.91 0.53 0.47
C VAL A 250 1.56 1.08 0.00
N PHE A 251 1.53 2.08 -0.88
CA PHE A 251 0.29 2.77 -1.24
C PHE A 251 -0.59 1.97 -2.20
N LEU A 252 -0.02 1.17 -3.10
CA LEU A 252 -0.78 0.34 -4.05
C LEU A 252 -1.59 -0.72 -3.31
N SER A 253 -1.00 -1.44 -2.35
CA SER A 253 -1.69 -2.37 -1.45
C SER A 253 -2.87 -1.72 -0.70
N LEU A 254 -2.77 -0.43 -0.39
CA LEU A 254 -3.85 0.33 0.26
C LEU A 254 -4.97 0.66 -0.73
N PHE A 255 -4.62 1.17 -1.90
CA PHE A 255 -5.57 1.52 -2.95
C PHE A 255 -6.31 0.29 -3.48
N THR A 256 -5.63 -0.85 -3.69
CA THR A 256 -6.24 -2.10 -4.14
C THR A 256 -7.23 -2.63 -3.12
N ALA A 257 -6.89 -2.59 -1.82
CA ALA A 257 -7.78 -3.05 -0.76
C ALA A 257 -9.06 -2.21 -0.68
N ILE A 258 -8.95 -0.88 -0.79
CA ILE A 258 -10.10 0.02 -0.79
C ILE A 258 -10.96 -0.19 -2.04
N LEU A 259 -10.35 -0.26 -3.23
CA LEU A 259 -11.07 -0.48 -4.49
C LEU A 259 -11.75 -1.85 -4.50
N PHE A 260 -11.08 -2.91 -4.04
CA PHE A 260 -11.66 -4.23 -3.92
C PHE A 260 -12.88 -4.24 -3.00
N ARG A 261 -12.84 -3.49 -1.88
CA ARG A 261 -14.00 -3.32 -1.00
C ARG A 261 -15.11 -2.49 -1.63
N ALA A 262 -14.74 -1.38 -2.29
CA ALA A 262 -15.68 -0.47 -2.93
C ALA A 262 -16.38 -1.09 -4.16
N LEU A 263 -15.76 -2.05 -4.83
CA LEU A 263 -16.32 -2.73 -6.00
C LEU A 263 -17.14 -3.99 -5.65
N ASN A 264 -16.92 -4.60 -4.48
CA ASN A 264 -17.59 -5.85 -4.08
C ASN A 264 -18.78 -5.65 -3.12
N TYR A 265 -19.45 -4.48 -3.12
CA TYR A 265 -20.69 -4.32 -2.37
C TYR A 265 -21.84 -5.08 -3.06
N GLY A 266 -22.68 -5.74 -2.27
CA GLY A 266 -23.84 -6.47 -2.77
C GLY A 266 -24.92 -6.59 -1.70
N TYR A 267 -26.17 -6.72 -2.14
CA TYR A 267 -27.32 -6.93 -1.25
C TYR A 267 -27.68 -8.41 -1.18
N PRO A 268 -28.16 -8.91 -0.04
CA PRO A 268 -28.61 -10.29 0.08
C PRO A 268 -29.74 -10.55 -0.93
N GLY A 269 -29.61 -11.62 -1.73
CA GLY A 269 -30.60 -12.03 -2.74
C GLY A 269 -30.25 -11.71 -4.19
N GLN A 270 -29.18 -10.96 -4.47
CA GLN A 270 -28.73 -10.68 -5.84
C GLN A 270 -27.55 -11.59 -6.24
N ASN A 271 -27.55 -12.11 -7.48
CA ASN A 271 -26.52 -13.02 -8.01
C ASN A 271 -25.41 -12.31 -8.81
N SER A 272 -25.31 -10.98 -8.74
CA SER A 272 -24.52 -10.18 -9.69
C SER A 272 -23.22 -9.61 -9.14
N THR A 273 -22.59 -10.27 -8.17
CA THR A 273 -21.23 -9.91 -7.75
C THR A 273 -20.22 -10.87 -8.38
N ILE A 274 -19.09 -10.35 -8.85
CA ILE A 274 -18.01 -11.15 -9.46
C ILE A 274 -17.39 -12.10 -8.42
N PHE A 275 -17.47 -11.71 -7.14
CA PHE A 275 -17.08 -12.50 -5.98
C PHE A 275 -18.22 -12.48 -4.94
N GLU A 276 -18.47 -13.58 -4.23
CA GLU A 276 -19.53 -13.65 -3.22
C GLU A 276 -19.28 -12.58 -2.13
N PRO A 277 -20.22 -11.65 -1.89
CA PRO A 277 -19.98 -10.51 -1.03
C PRO A 277 -20.02 -10.99 0.42
N LEU A 278 -18.91 -10.80 1.13
CA LEU A 278 -18.91 -10.97 2.58
C LEU A 278 -19.74 -9.81 3.16
N GLU A 279 -20.84 -10.12 3.86
CA GLU A 279 -21.58 -9.06 4.55
C GLU A 279 -20.65 -8.37 5.55
N TRP A 280 -20.70 -7.04 5.53
CA TRP A 280 -19.89 -6.14 6.34
C TRP A 280 -20.01 -6.50 7.84
N PRO A 281 -18.94 -6.99 8.51
CA PRO A 281 -18.91 -6.88 9.96
C PRO A 281 -19.05 -5.40 10.33
N VAL A 282 -19.69 -5.07 11.45
CA VAL A 282 -19.88 -3.67 11.87
C VAL A 282 -18.53 -2.92 12.00
N TRP A 283 -17.43 -3.64 12.22
CA TRP A 283 -16.06 -3.12 12.17
C TRP A 283 -15.60 -2.61 10.79
N THR A 284 -16.19 -2.99 9.65
CA THR A 284 -15.65 -2.70 8.29
C THR A 284 -16.09 -1.39 7.68
N GLY A 285 -16.58 -0.45 8.50
CA GLY A 285 -16.65 0.96 8.13
C GLY A 285 -15.26 1.57 7.87
N LEU A 286 -15.20 2.89 7.79
CA LEU A 286 -13.96 3.65 7.59
C LEU A 286 -12.87 3.26 8.62
N PHE A 287 -13.27 2.98 9.86
CA PHE A 287 -12.38 2.49 10.92
C PHE A 287 -11.72 1.13 10.64
N GLY A 288 -12.45 0.13 10.16
CA GLY A 288 -11.86 -1.18 9.83
C GLY A 288 -10.87 -1.12 8.68
N ILE A 289 -11.07 -0.17 7.75
CA ILE A 289 -10.07 0.17 6.75
C ILE A 289 -8.85 0.78 7.45
N PHE A 290 -9.02 1.84 8.23
CA PHE A 290 -7.89 2.49 8.93
C PHE A 290 -7.08 1.53 9.81
N TYR A 291 -7.74 0.65 10.56
CA TYR A 291 -7.09 -0.29 11.45
C TYR A 291 -6.32 -1.36 10.68
N GLU A 292 -6.89 -1.87 9.59
CA GLU A 292 -6.15 -2.76 8.69
C GLU A 292 -4.92 -2.08 8.09
N ILE A 293 -5.05 -0.82 7.66
CA ILE A 293 -3.94 -0.03 7.12
C ILE A 293 -2.87 0.15 8.19
N TYR A 294 -3.27 0.54 9.40
CA TYR A 294 -2.36 0.78 10.52
C TYR A 294 -1.56 -0.49 10.86
N ILE A 295 -2.23 -1.63 10.98
CA ILE A 295 -1.55 -2.90 11.26
C ILE A 295 -0.65 -3.30 10.10
N LYS A 296 -1.12 -3.20 8.85
CA LYS A 296 -0.30 -3.48 7.67
C LYS A 296 0.98 -2.64 7.67
N CYS A 297 0.87 -1.33 7.85
CA CYS A 297 2.02 -0.42 7.91
C CYS A 297 2.95 -0.75 9.08
N THR A 298 2.40 -1.00 10.27
CA THR A 298 3.18 -1.36 11.46
C THR A 298 3.97 -2.66 11.24
N VAL A 299 3.32 -3.67 10.68
CA VAL A 299 3.96 -4.96 10.39
C VAL A 299 5.04 -4.81 9.33
N ILE A 300 4.79 -4.05 8.25
CA ILE A 300 5.79 -3.81 7.21
C ILE A 300 7.01 -3.08 7.80
N VAL A 301 6.79 -2.01 8.57
CA VAL A 301 7.89 -1.26 9.20
C VAL A 301 8.67 -2.14 10.17
N PHE A 302 7.98 -2.93 11.00
CA PHE A 302 8.63 -3.81 11.96
C PHE A 302 9.43 -4.92 11.28
N VAL A 303 8.84 -5.62 10.31
CA VAL A 303 9.51 -6.70 9.56
C VAL A 303 10.69 -6.16 8.77
N LYS A 304 10.55 -5.00 8.14
CA LYS A 304 11.64 -4.36 7.40
C LYS A 304 12.77 -3.91 8.31
N THR A 305 12.44 -3.26 9.43
CA THR A 305 13.43 -2.89 10.44
C THR A 305 14.13 -4.14 10.96
N ALA A 306 13.42 -5.22 11.28
CA ALA A 306 14.03 -6.46 11.74
C ALA A 306 14.97 -7.08 10.69
N THR A 307 14.59 -7.05 9.40
CA THR A 307 15.43 -7.59 8.31
C THR A 307 16.66 -6.74 8.01
N ASP A 308 16.59 -5.42 8.13
CA ASP A 308 17.74 -4.53 7.97
C ASP A 308 18.72 -4.60 9.17
N TRP A 309 18.26 -5.06 10.34
CA TRP A 309 19.08 -5.28 11.54
C TRP A 309 19.75 -6.66 11.60
N LEU A 310 19.30 -7.64 10.80
CA LEU A 310 20.00 -8.92 10.66
C LEU A 310 21.14 -8.76 9.63
N PRO A 311 22.40 -8.97 10.04
CA PRO A 311 23.59 -8.70 9.22
C PRO A 311 23.73 -9.58 7.97
#